data_AF-M8D1M9-F1
#
_entry.id   AF-M8D1M9-F1
#
_cell.length_a   1.000
_cell.length_b   1.000
_cell.length_c   1.000
_cell.angle_alpha   90.00
_cell.angle_beta   90.00
_cell.angle_gamma   90.00
#
_symmetry.space_group_name_H-M   'P 1'
#
loop_
_entity.id
_entity.type
_entity.pdbx_description
1 polymer ?
#
loop_
_entity_poly.entity_id
_entity_poly.type
_entity_poly.pdbx_seq_one_letter_code
_entity_poly.pdbx_strand_id
1 'polypeptide(L)'
;MKGRWRKYVAYFSIFLLFAQLFSFSAIVRANEPVQSPVVNGNDVTFRYVGTGEEQSVLLAGSFNDWQTDGEKKIELTKESDHIWSVTKTLPDGTYMYKFVVDGNWMTDPLNNNKADDGYGGKNSVVVVGQPAQQQERVVTLVGNLQNELGHEKEWDPTATATVMKHEGNGLYTFTGVLPAGTYEYKIAINGSWDENYGAGGRNGGNISFTLEKETEVTFYYHDSTHAIADSTWYTPIPKEKQPRLVGTILPAIGYEKEVDGWTPETSSAFLVDNNFDFIYTFTARVPKGNYEFKVTLGDSWDENYPQDNAKLNVLEETTITFFFNAKTKELYTDYSPTGSDGNVQKDRLKHNTWDSLYRQPFGAVKAGTEVTLRLAAKKGDVTKANVYVKNTTTGTAKLYAMSKVGVIGDDEYWEATFTPEEKGLYGYKFIAMDGAAKAEYGEDTQEGQWGRAVDKNAELFQLTVYDPNYKTPDWMKQAVVYQIFPDRFFNGNPNNDKVKKYARGNEPIEHREWSELPDNPRMKDTPGYDGDGIWSNDFFGGDIAGIEQKLDYLQSLGVNTIYLNPIAHAPSNHKYDAHDYKAIDPMFGTPEEFESFVQAVASRGMHLILDGVPVVLVER
;
A
#
# COMPACT_ATOMS: atom_id res chain seq x y z
N MET A 1 55.59 32.03 33.72
CA MET A 1 54.61 33.14 33.86
C MET A 1 53.22 32.52 33.85
N LYS A 2 52.55 32.49 35.01
CA LYS A 2 51.35 33.27 35.34
C LYS A 2 50.16 32.84 34.44
N GLY A 3 49.23 32.01 34.91
CA GLY A 3 48.31 32.24 36.04
C GLY A 3 46.96 32.65 35.44
N ARG A 4 45.83 31.98 35.70
CA ARG A 4 44.98 31.97 36.92
C ARG A 4 43.97 30.84 36.69
N TRP A 5 43.73 29.80 37.50
CA TRP A 5 43.50 29.69 38.94
C TRP A 5 42.37 30.58 39.50
N ARG A 6 41.23 29.92 39.77
CA ARG A 6 40.65 29.68 41.11
C ARG A 6 39.81 30.87 41.65
N LYS A 7 38.59 30.71 42.19
CA LYS A 7 38.11 30.09 43.47
C LYS A 7 36.59 30.43 43.56
N TYR A 8 35.70 29.78 44.31
CA TYR A 8 35.70 29.38 45.73
C TYR A 8 34.66 28.24 45.93
N VAL A 9 34.93 27.09 46.57
CA VAL A 9 35.35 26.77 47.95
C VAL A 9 34.18 26.69 48.95
N ALA A 10 33.96 25.50 49.52
CA ALA A 10 33.86 25.21 50.97
C ALA A 10 33.73 23.68 51.20
N TYR A 11 34.82 22.97 51.53
CA TYR A 11 35.25 22.53 52.89
C TYR A 11 34.28 21.52 53.55
N PHE A 12 34.56 20.21 53.54
CA PHE A 12 35.43 19.42 54.45
C PHE A 12 35.02 19.43 55.93
N SER A 13 34.74 18.21 56.42
CA SER A 13 34.76 17.71 57.82
C SER A 13 33.44 17.74 58.59
N ILE A 14 32.87 16.56 58.84
CA ILE A 14 32.67 15.99 60.19
C ILE A 14 32.58 14.46 60.03
N PHE A 15 33.42 13.77 60.78
CA PHE A 15 33.49 12.32 60.96
C PHE A 15 32.74 11.99 62.27
N LEU A 16 32.13 10.80 62.33
CA LEU A 16 31.55 10.13 63.51
C LEU A 16 30.23 10.65 64.08
N LEU A 17 29.13 9.94 63.78
CA LEU A 17 28.28 9.19 64.73
C LEU A 17 26.92 8.94 64.06
N PHE A 18 26.63 7.68 63.75
CA PHE A 18 25.37 6.96 64.02
C PHE A 18 25.35 5.70 63.15
N ALA A 19 26.10 4.69 63.62
CA ALA A 19 25.59 3.33 63.55
C ALA A 19 24.48 3.22 64.60
N GLN A 20 23.41 2.50 64.22
CA GLN A 20 22.29 2.01 65.04
C GLN A 20 21.06 2.92 65.25
N LEU A 21 19.93 2.35 64.79
CA LEU A 21 18.56 2.39 65.35
C LEU A 21 17.64 3.54 64.93
N PHE A 22 16.99 3.36 63.77
CA PHE A 22 15.52 3.30 63.66
C PHE A 22 15.24 2.18 62.63
N SER A 23 14.81 0.96 62.98
CA SER A 23 13.63 0.62 63.77
C SER A 23 12.40 1.41 63.30
N PHE A 24 12.08 1.36 62.01
CA PHE A 24 10.68 1.10 61.70
C PHE A 24 10.51 -0.40 61.80
N SER A 25 10.09 -0.82 63.00
CA SER A 25 9.28 -2.00 63.17
C SER A 25 8.33 -2.06 61.98
N ALA A 26 8.41 -3.16 61.23
CA ALA A 26 7.25 -3.64 60.52
C ALA A 26 6.10 -3.50 61.52
N ILE A 27 5.19 -2.57 61.25
CA ILE A 27 3.84 -2.74 61.74
C ILE A 27 3.51 -4.14 61.24
N VAL A 28 3.32 -5.04 62.20
CA VAL A 28 2.72 -6.34 62.00
C VAL A 28 1.43 -6.07 61.26
N ARG A 29 1.49 -6.06 59.94
CA ARG A 29 0.34 -6.41 59.13
C ARG A 29 0.15 -7.88 59.46
N ALA A 30 -0.96 -8.15 60.13
CA ALA A 30 -1.47 -9.49 60.34
C ALA A 30 -1.25 -10.31 59.07
N ASN A 31 -0.79 -11.56 59.24
CA ASN A 31 -0.60 -12.56 58.18
C ASN A 31 -1.56 -12.34 57.00
N GLU A 32 -1.11 -11.65 55.95
CA GLU A 32 -1.78 -11.76 54.68
C GLU A 32 -1.54 -13.21 54.22
N PRO A 33 -2.60 -13.94 53.82
CA PRO A 33 -2.43 -15.30 53.35
C PRO A 33 -1.46 -15.29 52.18
N VAL A 34 -0.48 -16.19 52.18
CA VAL A 34 0.45 -16.35 51.06
C VAL A 34 -0.38 -16.64 49.80
N GLN A 35 -0.21 -15.82 48.77
CA GLN A 35 -0.89 -15.97 47.48
C GLN A 35 0.07 -16.56 46.45
N SER A 36 -0.46 -17.42 45.57
CA SER A 36 0.23 -17.92 44.39
C SER A 36 -0.76 -18.24 43.27
N PRO A 37 -0.46 -17.88 42.02
CA PRO A 37 0.64 -17.02 41.59
C PRO A 37 0.30 -15.55 41.84
N VAL A 38 1.31 -14.70 42.04
CA VAL A 38 1.16 -13.24 42.10
C VAL A 38 1.64 -12.67 40.76
N VAL A 39 0.72 -12.08 39.99
CA VAL A 39 1.00 -11.46 38.69
C VAL A 39 1.20 -9.96 38.88
N ASN A 40 2.34 -9.43 38.46
CA ASN A 40 2.65 -8.00 38.55
C ASN A 40 3.25 -7.52 37.21
N GLY A 41 2.39 -7.02 36.32
CA GLY A 41 2.74 -6.88 34.90
C GLY A 41 3.06 -8.26 34.31
N ASN A 42 4.26 -8.39 33.75
CA ASN A 42 4.74 -9.65 33.16
C ASN A 42 5.48 -10.53 34.18
N ASP A 43 5.79 -10.01 35.37
CA ASP A 43 6.47 -10.81 36.40
C ASP A 43 5.46 -11.61 37.21
N VAL A 44 5.55 -12.94 37.08
CA VAL A 44 4.71 -13.89 37.79
C VAL A 44 5.53 -14.56 38.87
N THR A 45 5.15 -14.32 40.12
CA THR A 45 5.78 -14.97 41.28
C THR A 45 4.94 -16.17 41.70
N PHE A 46 5.49 -17.36 41.51
CA PHE A 46 4.91 -18.62 41.98
C PHE A 46 5.42 -18.89 43.39
N ARG A 47 4.52 -19.21 44.32
CA ARG A 47 4.86 -19.53 45.71
C ARG A 47 4.26 -20.86 46.11
N TYR A 48 5.08 -21.72 46.71
CA TYR A 48 4.64 -22.96 47.30
C TYR A 48 4.82 -22.88 48.82
N VAL A 49 3.75 -23.21 49.57
CA VAL A 49 3.78 -23.33 51.03
C VAL A 49 3.88 -24.80 51.39
N GLY A 50 5.07 -25.20 51.87
CA GLY A 50 5.40 -26.56 52.26
C GLY A 50 5.25 -26.82 53.76
N THR A 51 5.50 -28.06 54.16
CA THR A 51 5.56 -28.53 55.55
C THR A 51 6.93 -28.31 56.20
N GLY A 52 7.95 -27.95 55.41
CA GLY A 52 9.32 -27.70 55.86
C GLY A 52 10.26 -28.89 55.67
N GLU A 53 9.72 -30.05 55.28
CA GLU A 53 10.47 -31.31 55.05
C GLU A 53 10.90 -31.49 53.58
N GLU A 54 10.35 -30.68 52.66
CA GLU A 54 10.61 -30.79 51.23
C GLU A 54 12.09 -30.58 50.89
N GLN A 55 12.66 -31.45 50.06
CA GLN A 55 14.05 -31.34 49.61
C GLN A 55 14.16 -30.56 48.30
N SER A 56 13.12 -30.61 47.47
CA SER A 56 13.08 -29.99 46.15
C SER A 56 11.67 -29.55 45.78
N VAL A 57 11.57 -28.34 45.22
CA VAL A 57 10.33 -27.82 44.64
C VAL A 57 10.65 -27.25 43.26
N LEU A 58 10.07 -27.85 42.22
CA LEU A 58 10.20 -27.39 40.84
C LEU A 58 8.90 -26.78 40.33
N LEU A 59 9.03 -25.90 39.35
CA LEU A 59 7.93 -25.37 38.57
C LEU A 59 7.97 -25.98 37.16
N ALA A 60 6.87 -26.58 36.73
CA ALA A 60 6.71 -27.09 35.38
C ALA A 60 5.38 -26.61 34.79
N GLY A 61 5.40 -26.16 33.54
CA GLY A 61 4.23 -25.62 32.87
C GLY A 61 4.46 -25.39 31.37
N SER A 62 3.47 -24.79 30.71
CA SER A 62 3.53 -24.51 29.27
C SER A 62 4.71 -23.61 28.89
N PHE A 63 5.20 -22.76 29.80
CA PHE A 63 6.34 -21.86 29.58
C PHE A 63 7.72 -22.55 29.60
N ASN A 64 7.81 -23.81 30.02
CA ASN A 64 9.05 -24.58 29.98
C ASN A 64 8.87 -26.00 29.43
N ASP A 65 7.85 -26.19 28.59
CA ASP A 65 7.51 -27.47 27.96
C ASP A 65 7.33 -28.61 28.97
N TRP A 66 6.84 -28.30 30.17
CA TRP A 66 6.67 -29.24 31.28
C TRP A 66 7.96 -29.97 31.71
N GLN A 67 9.14 -29.44 31.39
CA GLN A 67 10.42 -30.07 31.72
C GLN A 67 10.79 -29.88 33.20
N THR A 68 11.28 -30.96 33.82
CA THR A 68 11.75 -30.98 35.21
C THR A 68 13.25 -31.28 35.32
N ASP A 69 13.93 -31.47 34.19
CA ASP A 69 15.36 -31.68 34.05
C ASP A 69 15.94 -30.85 32.88
N GLY A 70 17.26 -30.91 32.70
CA GLY A 70 17.94 -30.20 31.61
C GLY A 70 17.94 -28.66 31.74
N GLU A 71 18.10 -27.98 30.60
CA GLU A 71 18.32 -26.52 30.53
C GLU A 71 17.05 -25.68 30.82
N LYS A 72 15.86 -26.27 30.67
CA LYS A 72 14.56 -25.57 30.91
C LYS A 72 13.96 -25.86 32.29
N LYS A 73 14.67 -26.60 33.14
CA LYS A 73 14.29 -26.86 34.52
C LYS A 73 14.19 -25.56 35.32
N ILE A 74 13.10 -25.41 36.08
CA ILE A 74 12.89 -24.25 36.96
C ILE A 74 12.79 -24.73 38.41
N GLU A 75 13.80 -24.38 39.22
CA GLU A 75 13.81 -24.61 40.67
C GLU A 75 13.23 -23.40 41.42
N LEU A 76 12.40 -23.67 42.44
CA LEU A 76 12.01 -22.65 43.41
C LEU A 76 13.12 -22.51 44.48
N THR A 77 13.28 -21.29 44.98
CA THR A 77 14.22 -20.95 46.05
C THR A 77 13.48 -20.91 47.40
N LYS A 78 14.05 -21.50 48.45
CA LYS A 78 13.48 -21.46 49.80
C LYS A 78 13.68 -20.06 50.41
N GLU A 79 12.59 -19.34 50.68
CA GLU A 79 12.61 -17.99 51.26
C GLU A 79 12.61 -18.00 52.80
N SER A 80 11.85 -18.91 53.40
CA SER A 80 11.72 -19.11 54.86
C SER A 80 11.34 -20.57 55.15
N ASP A 81 11.18 -20.97 56.42
CA ASP A 81 11.05 -22.39 56.83
C ASP A 81 9.96 -23.20 56.13
N HIS A 82 9.00 -22.55 55.46
CA HIS A 82 7.86 -23.21 54.82
C HIS A 82 7.48 -22.61 53.46
N ILE A 83 8.22 -21.64 52.92
CA ILE A 83 7.85 -20.94 51.67
C ILE A 83 8.97 -21.06 50.65
N TRP A 84 8.59 -21.55 49.47
CA TRP A 84 9.43 -21.62 48.28
C TRP A 84 8.87 -20.68 47.23
N SER A 85 9.73 -19.99 46.46
CA SER A 85 9.27 -19.10 45.40
C SER A 85 10.16 -19.10 44.17
N VAL A 86 9.58 -18.69 43.04
CA VAL A 86 10.32 -18.28 41.85
C VAL A 86 9.52 -17.22 41.11
N THR A 87 10.22 -16.18 40.62
CA THR A 87 9.62 -15.19 39.73
C THR A 87 10.05 -15.47 38.30
N LYS A 88 9.08 -15.49 37.38
CA LYS A 88 9.31 -15.61 35.94
C LYS A 88 8.64 -14.46 35.24
N THR A 89 9.39 -13.77 34.39
CA THR A 89 8.84 -12.83 33.43
C THR A 89 8.19 -13.62 32.30
N LEU A 90 6.87 -13.65 32.27
CA LEU A 90 6.06 -14.31 31.26
C LEU A 90 5.39 -13.24 30.38
N PRO A 91 5.41 -13.39 29.05
CA PRO A 91 4.60 -12.53 28.17
C PRO A 91 3.10 -12.63 28.49
N ASP A 92 2.31 -11.66 28.01
CA ASP A 92 0.85 -11.74 28.08
C ASP A 92 0.33 -13.06 27.50
N GLY A 93 -0.63 -13.68 28.19
CA GLY A 93 -1.20 -14.98 27.81
C GLY A 93 -1.64 -15.83 29.00
N THR A 94 -2.25 -16.97 28.70
CA THR A 94 -2.71 -17.95 29.68
C THR A 94 -1.71 -19.10 29.75
N TYR A 95 -1.23 -19.43 30.95
CA TYR A 95 -0.26 -20.49 31.19
C TYR A 95 -0.81 -21.53 32.15
N MET A 96 -0.58 -22.80 31.83
CA MET A 96 -0.88 -23.94 32.71
C MET A 96 0.40 -24.39 33.40
N TYR A 97 0.31 -24.71 34.70
CA TYR A 97 1.47 -25.15 35.48
C TYR A 97 1.09 -26.09 36.64
N LYS A 98 2.11 -26.78 37.17
CA LYS A 98 2.09 -27.59 38.39
C LYS A 98 3.40 -27.39 39.16
N PHE A 99 3.37 -27.68 40.46
CA PHE A 99 4.58 -27.89 41.24
C PHE A 99 5.00 -29.36 41.18
N VAL A 100 6.30 -29.61 41.20
CA VAL A 100 6.87 -30.95 41.38
C VAL A 100 7.67 -30.94 42.67
N VAL A 101 7.10 -31.53 43.71
CA VAL A 101 7.64 -31.54 45.08
C VAL A 101 8.18 -32.93 45.38
N ASP A 102 9.51 -33.04 45.52
CA ASP A 102 10.21 -34.31 45.73
C ASP A 102 9.80 -35.41 44.72
N GLY A 103 9.64 -35.00 43.45
CA GLY A 103 9.23 -35.85 42.34
C GLY A 103 7.72 -36.03 42.17
N ASN A 104 6.89 -35.53 43.11
CA ASN A 104 5.44 -35.65 43.06
C ASN A 104 4.79 -34.42 42.42
N TRP A 105 3.97 -34.65 41.40
CA TRP A 105 3.25 -33.59 40.68
C TRP A 105 1.99 -33.16 41.45
N MET A 106 1.82 -31.86 41.65
CA MET A 106 0.64 -31.32 42.30
C MET A 106 0.23 -29.96 41.71
N THR A 107 -1.08 -29.68 41.70
CA THR A 107 -1.57 -28.32 41.42
C THR A 107 -1.14 -27.39 42.53
N ASP A 108 -0.93 -26.12 42.20
CA ASP A 108 -0.77 -25.05 43.18
C ASP A 108 -2.00 -25.01 44.13
N PRO A 109 -1.82 -25.31 45.43
CA PRO A 109 -2.92 -25.31 46.41
C PRO A 109 -3.51 -23.93 46.66
N LEU A 110 -2.75 -22.86 46.40
CA LEU A 110 -3.15 -21.48 46.63
C LEU A 110 -3.84 -20.86 45.40
N ASN A 111 -3.76 -21.53 44.25
CA ASN A 111 -4.43 -21.10 43.02
C ASN A 111 -5.76 -21.85 42.84
N ASN A 112 -6.87 -21.12 42.97
CA ASN A 112 -8.21 -21.66 42.72
C ASN A 112 -8.52 -21.83 41.23
N ASN A 113 -7.81 -21.14 40.34
CA ASN A 113 -8.00 -21.24 38.90
C ASN A 113 -7.31 -22.50 38.36
N LYS A 114 -8.13 -23.45 37.88
CA LYS A 114 -7.68 -24.77 37.44
C LYS A 114 -8.37 -25.17 36.14
N ALA A 115 -7.62 -25.78 35.23
CA ALA A 115 -8.13 -26.39 34.01
C ALA A 115 -7.94 -27.91 34.07
N ASP A 116 -8.74 -28.65 33.30
CA ASP A 116 -8.53 -30.09 33.09
C ASP A 116 -7.16 -30.30 32.40
N ASP A 117 -6.44 -31.36 32.78
CA ASP A 117 -5.16 -31.69 32.13
C ASP A 117 -5.29 -32.66 30.95
N GLY A 118 -6.51 -33.08 30.61
CA GLY A 118 -6.79 -33.98 29.48
C GLY A 118 -6.55 -35.46 29.79
N TYR A 119 -6.09 -35.80 31.00
CA TYR A 119 -5.77 -37.16 31.44
C TYR A 119 -6.49 -37.56 32.73
N GLY A 120 -7.54 -36.83 33.11
CA GLY A 120 -8.33 -37.08 34.31
C GLY A 120 -7.81 -36.37 35.57
N GLY A 121 -6.83 -35.48 35.43
CA GLY A 121 -6.33 -34.60 36.48
C GLY A 121 -6.62 -33.12 36.21
N LYS A 122 -5.91 -32.22 36.90
CA LYS A 122 -6.06 -30.76 36.74
C LYS A 122 -4.70 -30.07 36.71
N ASN A 123 -4.59 -28.99 35.95
CA ASN A 123 -3.48 -28.03 35.98
C ASN A 123 -3.90 -26.72 36.66
N SER A 124 -2.97 -26.03 37.32
CA SER A 124 -3.20 -24.66 37.78
C SER A 124 -3.05 -23.69 36.60
N VAL A 125 -3.84 -22.63 36.56
CA VAL A 125 -3.88 -21.67 35.45
C VAL A 125 -3.53 -20.28 35.93
N VAL A 126 -2.63 -19.60 35.23
CA VAL A 126 -2.33 -18.17 35.42
C VAL A 126 -2.56 -17.42 34.12
N VAL A 127 -3.22 -16.27 34.20
CA VAL A 127 -3.39 -15.36 33.08
C VAL A 127 -2.52 -14.13 33.34
N VAL A 128 -1.62 -13.85 32.41
CA VAL A 128 -0.70 -12.72 32.41
C VAL A 128 -1.18 -11.73 31.36
N GLY A 129 -1.13 -10.43 31.64
CA GLY A 129 -1.66 -9.42 30.72
C GLY A 129 -3.17 -9.15 30.84
N GLN A 130 -3.88 -9.79 31.78
CA GLN A 130 -5.13 -9.21 32.28
C GLN A 130 -4.79 -8.12 33.30
N PRO A 131 -5.39 -6.91 33.22
CA PRO A 131 -5.20 -5.91 34.25
C PRO A 131 -5.60 -6.51 35.59
N ALA A 132 -4.72 -6.37 36.59
CA ALA A 132 -5.04 -6.68 37.98
C ALA A 132 -6.41 -6.10 38.30
N GLN A 133 -7.27 -6.89 38.95
CA GLN A 133 -8.63 -6.55 39.36
C GLN A 133 -8.70 -5.07 39.80
N GLN A 134 -9.08 -4.21 38.86
CA GLN A 134 -8.90 -2.77 38.99
C GLN A 134 -9.94 -2.32 39.99
N GLN A 135 -9.50 -1.64 41.05
CA GLN A 135 -10.40 -1.04 42.02
C GLN A 135 -11.41 -0.17 41.26
N GLU A 136 -12.70 -0.53 41.34
CA GLU A 136 -13.76 0.08 40.54
C GLU A 136 -13.74 1.60 40.73
N ARG A 137 -13.51 2.33 39.64
CA ARG A 137 -13.37 3.78 39.64
C ARG A 137 -14.74 4.43 39.54
N VAL A 138 -14.92 5.56 40.20
CA VAL A 138 -16.11 6.40 39.97
C VAL A 138 -15.83 7.26 38.75
N VAL A 139 -16.56 7.05 37.67
CA VAL A 139 -16.44 7.80 36.42
C VAL A 139 -17.62 8.75 36.30
N THR A 140 -17.38 10.05 36.21
CA THR A 140 -18.43 11.08 36.18
C THR A 140 -18.37 11.86 34.88
N LEU A 141 -19.49 11.94 34.17
CA LEU A 141 -19.68 12.85 33.04
C LEU A 141 -19.84 14.28 33.59
N VAL A 142 -18.95 15.17 33.16
CA VAL A 142 -18.87 16.55 33.66
C VAL A 142 -18.89 17.54 32.50
N GLY A 143 -19.60 18.66 32.64
CA GLY A 143 -19.75 19.61 31.54
C GLY A 143 -20.75 20.70 31.85
N ASN A 144 -21.18 21.45 30.82
CA ASN A 144 -22.32 22.38 30.88
C ASN A 144 -23.67 21.69 30.56
N LEU A 145 -23.71 20.37 30.69
CA LEU A 145 -24.86 19.51 30.46
C LEU A 145 -25.41 18.91 31.76
N GLN A 146 -24.74 19.12 32.89
CA GLN A 146 -25.08 18.44 34.13
C GLN A 146 -26.39 18.97 34.73
N ASN A 147 -26.74 20.24 34.48
CA ASN A 147 -28.05 20.76 34.92
C ASN A 147 -29.22 20.10 34.22
N GLU A 148 -29.12 19.97 32.90
CA GLU A 148 -30.12 19.27 32.08
C GLU A 148 -30.20 17.77 32.46
N LEU A 149 -29.11 17.19 32.98
CA LEU A 149 -29.04 15.80 33.44
C LEU A 149 -29.34 15.62 34.93
N GLY A 150 -29.93 16.62 35.59
CA GLY A 150 -30.46 16.50 36.95
C GLY A 150 -29.50 16.81 38.09
N HIS A 151 -28.38 17.50 37.82
CA HIS A 151 -27.49 18.05 38.86
C HIS A 151 -27.64 19.58 38.99
N GLU A 152 -27.34 20.18 40.15
CA GLU A 152 -27.55 21.64 40.30
C GLU A 152 -26.41 22.49 39.73
N LYS A 153 -25.21 21.92 39.58
CA LYS A 153 -24.00 22.65 39.19
C LYS A 153 -23.41 22.09 37.91
N GLU A 154 -22.91 22.97 37.06
CA GLU A 154 -22.09 22.58 35.91
C GLU A 154 -20.64 22.36 36.32
N TRP A 155 -19.92 21.54 35.55
CA TRP A 155 -18.50 21.21 35.76
C TRP A 155 -18.17 20.67 37.16
N ASP A 156 -19.06 19.88 37.73
CA ASP A 156 -18.91 19.30 39.07
C ASP A 156 -18.51 17.82 38.99
N PRO A 157 -17.24 17.45 39.29
CA PRO A 157 -16.79 16.06 39.25
C PRO A 157 -17.40 15.19 40.35
N THR A 158 -18.00 15.79 41.39
CA THR A 158 -18.66 15.06 42.48
C THR A 158 -20.12 14.75 42.21
N ALA A 159 -20.65 15.14 41.04
CA ALA A 159 -22.04 14.97 40.68
C ALA A 159 -22.46 13.48 40.60
N THR A 160 -23.23 13.02 41.59
CA THR A 160 -23.75 11.64 41.59
C THR A 160 -24.79 11.39 40.50
N ALA A 161 -25.47 12.43 40.04
CA ALA A 161 -26.51 12.35 39.00
C ALA A 161 -25.94 11.99 37.63
N THR A 162 -24.66 12.28 37.37
CA THR A 162 -23.99 12.02 36.09
C THR A 162 -22.84 11.02 36.22
N VAL A 163 -22.87 10.18 37.25
CA VAL A 163 -21.96 9.02 37.36
C VAL A 163 -22.33 8.02 36.26
N MET A 164 -21.33 7.66 35.45
CA MET A 164 -21.48 6.71 34.36
C MET A 164 -21.60 5.29 34.90
N LYS A 165 -22.47 4.50 34.28
CA LYS A 165 -22.69 3.10 34.57
C LYS A 165 -21.54 2.26 34.01
N HIS A 166 -20.92 1.44 34.86
CA HIS A 166 -19.93 0.46 34.44
C HIS A 166 -20.62 -0.72 33.74
N GLU A 167 -20.31 -0.97 32.47
CA GLU A 167 -20.86 -2.08 31.66
C GLU A 167 -19.96 -3.33 31.70
N GLY A 168 -18.79 -3.25 32.33
CA GLY A 168 -17.77 -4.29 32.38
C GLY A 168 -16.63 -4.05 31.38
N ASN A 169 -15.50 -4.74 31.58
CA ASN A 169 -14.29 -4.63 30.76
C ASN A 169 -13.75 -3.20 30.57
N GLY A 170 -14.04 -2.30 31.53
CA GLY A 170 -13.59 -0.91 31.46
C GLY A 170 -14.49 0.02 30.66
N LEU A 171 -15.60 -0.45 30.08
CA LEU A 171 -16.59 0.40 29.41
C LEU A 171 -17.54 1.04 30.43
N TYR A 172 -17.71 2.35 30.32
CA TYR A 172 -18.67 3.14 31.08
C TYR A 172 -19.61 3.87 30.13
N THR A 173 -20.90 3.90 30.47
CA THR A 173 -21.96 4.53 29.67
C THR A 173 -22.81 5.48 30.51
N PHE A 174 -23.31 6.55 29.92
CA PHE A 174 -24.35 7.37 30.51
C PHE A 174 -25.33 7.80 29.44
N THR A 175 -26.63 7.60 29.66
CA THR A 175 -27.67 8.02 28.72
C THR A 175 -28.57 9.06 29.37
N GLY A 176 -28.82 10.16 28.68
CA GLY A 176 -29.71 11.22 29.13
C GLY A 176 -30.32 11.99 27.97
N VAL A 177 -31.44 12.65 28.23
CA VAL A 177 -32.12 13.51 27.25
C VAL A 177 -31.63 14.94 27.40
N LEU A 178 -31.14 15.54 26.32
CA LEU A 178 -30.66 16.91 26.29
C LEU A 178 -31.50 17.74 25.32
N PRO A 179 -31.94 18.96 25.68
CA PRO A 179 -32.58 19.91 24.77
C PRO A 179 -31.71 20.31 23.57
N ALA A 180 -32.29 21.07 22.63
CA ALA A 180 -31.51 21.72 21.59
C ALA A 180 -30.52 22.72 22.21
N GLY A 181 -29.24 22.64 21.83
CA GLY A 181 -28.21 23.48 22.43
C GLY A 181 -26.80 23.04 22.06
N THR A 182 -25.82 23.85 22.45
CA THR A 182 -24.39 23.53 22.32
C THR A 182 -23.85 23.15 23.69
N TYR A 183 -23.28 21.96 23.77
CA TYR A 183 -22.75 21.39 25.01
C TYR A 183 -21.25 21.17 24.91
N GLU A 184 -20.61 21.20 26.07
CA GLU A 184 -19.21 20.89 26.31
C GLU A 184 -19.10 19.93 27.48
N TYR A 185 -18.28 18.89 27.33
CA TYR A 185 -18.12 17.88 28.38
C TYR A 185 -16.73 17.26 28.41
N LYS A 186 -16.45 16.59 29.53
CA LYS A 186 -15.27 15.80 29.86
C LYS A 186 -15.68 14.64 30.77
N ILE A 187 -14.72 13.77 31.08
CA ILE A 187 -14.86 12.68 32.04
C ILE A 187 -13.94 12.96 33.24
N ALA A 188 -14.49 12.98 34.45
CA ALA A 188 -13.75 13.11 35.70
C ALA A 188 -13.69 11.77 36.43
N ILE A 189 -12.54 11.48 37.07
CA ILE A 189 -12.30 10.22 37.77
C ILE A 189 -12.26 10.46 39.28
N ASN A 190 -12.93 9.58 40.02
CA ASN A 190 -12.97 9.52 41.48
C ASN A 190 -13.40 10.83 42.15
N GLY A 191 -14.37 11.54 41.55
CA GLY A 191 -14.96 12.73 42.17
C GLY A 191 -14.05 13.95 42.15
N SER A 192 -12.94 13.95 41.39
CA SER A 192 -11.97 15.05 41.37
C SER A 192 -11.51 15.40 39.96
N TRP A 193 -10.83 16.53 39.84
CA TRP A 193 -10.15 16.94 38.61
C TRP A 193 -8.71 16.40 38.50
N ASP A 194 -8.20 15.68 39.50
CA ASP A 194 -6.81 15.18 39.51
C ASP A 194 -6.53 14.21 38.35
N GLU A 195 -7.55 13.46 37.95
CA GLU A 195 -7.57 12.61 36.77
C GLU A 195 -8.86 12.87 36.00
N ASN A 196 -8.71 13.40 34.79
CA ASN A 196 -9.83 13.71 33.91
C ASN A 196 -9.39 13.61 32.45
N TYR A 197 -10.35 13.38 31.57
CA TYR A 197 -10.13 13.13 30.15
C TYR A 197 -11.10 13.98 29.32
N GLY A 198 -10.58 14.52 28.22
CA GLY A 198 -11.33 15.33 27.27
C GLY A 198 -10.70 15.25 25.88
N ALA A 199 -10.92 16.27 25.05
CA ALA A 199 -10.33 16.35 23.72
C ALA A 199 -8.80 16.30 23.80
N GLY A 200 -8.19 15.27 23.21
CA GLY A 200 -6.74 15.03 23.26
C GLY A 200 -6.25 14.21 24.47
N GLY A 201 -7.16 13.61 25.25
CA GLY A 201 -6.81 12.67 26.32
C GLY A 201 -6.74 13.31 27.71
N ARG A 202 -5.77 12.87 28.52
CA ARG A 202 -5.64 13.28 29.94
C ARG A 202 -5.42 14.78 30.05
N ASN A 203 -6.21 15.45 30.90
CA ASN A 203 -6.23 16.91 31.01
C ASN A 203 -6.48 17.64 29.68
N GLY A 204 -7.09 16.94 28.70
CA GLY A 204 -7.43 17.48 27.40
C GLY A 204 -8.45 18.61 27.46
N GLY A 205 -8.69 19.26 26.33
CA GLY A 205 -9.71 20.31 26.20
C GLY A 205 -11.14 19.76 26.39
N ASN A 206 -12.12 20.65 26.36
CA ASN A 206 -13.52 20.24 26.41
C ASN A 206 -13.92 19.59 25.07
N ILE A 207 -14.78 18.56 25.11
CA ILE A 207 -15.39 17.96 23.92
C ILE A 207 -16.70 18.70 23.67
N SER A 208 -16.90 19.24 22.47
CA SER A 208 -18.09 20.04 22.13
C SER A 208 -18.93 19.38 21.05
N PHE A 209 -20.25 19.45 21.19
CA PHE A 209 -21.23 19.04 20.19
C PHE A 209 -22.47 19.94 20.24
N THR A 210 -23.29 19.92 19.19
CA THR A 210 -24.52 20.72 19.10
C THR A 210 -25.70 19.84 18.70
N LEU A 211 -26.82 20.04 19.38
CA LEU A 211 -28.10 19.37 19.12
C LEU A 211 -29.09 20.37 18.52
N GLU A 212 -29.72 19.99 17.39
CA GLU A 212 -30.74 20.83 16.73
C GLU A 212 -32.12 20.74 17.39
N LYS A 213 -32.35 19.68 18.18
CA LYS A 213 -33.61 19.36 18.87
C LYS A 213 -33.31 18.54 20.11
N GLU A 214 -34.31 18.41 20.98
CA GLU A 214 -34.26 17.47 22.08
C GLU A 214 -33.88 16.06 21.58
N THR A 215 -32.82 15.50 22.15
CA THR A 215 -32.20 14.25 21.70
C THR A 215 -31.75 13.44 22.90
N GLU A 216 -32.04 12.14 22.90
CA GLU A 216 -31.42 11.20 23.83
C GLU A 216 -29.99 10.93 23.39
N VAL A 217 -29.02 11.28 24.23
CA VAL A 217 -27.59 11.13 23.97
C VAL A 217 -27.00 10.09 24.91
N THR A 218 -26.26 9.14 24.35
CA THR A 218 -25.44 8.21 25.13
C THR A 218 -23.97 8.61 25.04
N PHE A 219 -23.33 8.76 26.18
CA PHE A 219 -21.91 9.05 26.34
C PHE A 219 -21.17 7.77 26.69
N TYR A 220 -19.99 7.59 26.10
CA TYR A 220 -19.15 6.41 26.26
C TYR A 220 -17.77 6.83 26.74
N TYR A 221 -17.23 6.06 27.69
CA TYR A 221 -15.85 6.19 28.16
C TYR A 221 -15.25 4.79 28.33
N HIS A 222 -14.01 4.59 27.90
CA HIS A 222 -13.30 3.34 28.12
C HIS A 222 -12.08 3.58 29.00
N ASP A 223 -12.00 2.93 30.17
CA ASP A 223 -11.03 3.28 31.20
C ASP A 223 -9.58 2.89 30.87
N SER A 224 -9.34 1.87 30.04
CA SER A 224 -7.96 1.49 29.67
C SER A 224 -7.37 2.32 28.53
N THR A 225 -8.20 2.76 27.58
CA THR A 225 -7.78 3.54 26.40
C THR A 225 -8.01 5.03 26.60
N HIS A 226 -8.84 5.38 27.59
CA HIS A 226 -9.36 6.72 27.85
C HIS A 226 -10.08 7.36 26.66
N ALA A 227 -10.53 6.53 25.71
CA ALA A 227 -11.36 6.99 24.61
C ALA A 227 -12.69 7.51 25.15
N ILE A 228 -13.22 8.53 24.48
CA ILE A 228 -14.50 9.16 24.81
C ILE A 228 -15.30 9.29 23.51
N ALA A 229 -16.57 8.93 23.55
CA ALA A 229 -17.50 9.15 22.45
C ALA A 229 -18.88 9.53 22.93
N ASP A 230 -19.72 9.96 22.00
CA ASP A 230 -21.12 10.24 22.23
C ASP A 230 -21.95 9.84 21.00
N SER A 231 -23.24 9.63 21.24
CA SER A 231 -24.14 9.06 20.21
C SER A 231 -24.48 10.01 19.07
N THR A 232 -23.94 11.24 19.03
CA THR A 232 -24.15 12.15 17.88
C THR A 232 -23.28 11.77 16.68
N TRP A 233 -22.18 11.06 16.90
CA TRP A 233 -21.29 10.60 15.82
C TRP A 233 -20.89 9.13 15.94
N TYR A 234 -21.01 8.53 17.12
CA TYR A 234 -20.68 7.12 17.36
C TYR A 234 -21.94 6.30 17.62
N THR A 235 -22.12 5.18 16.92
CA THR A 235 -23.16 4.21 17.24
C THR A 235 -22.53 2.83 17.26
N PRO A 236 -22.44 2.16 18.42
CA PRO A 236 -21.85 0.84 18.50
C PRO A 236 -22.73 -0.19 17.77
N ILE A 237 -22.13 -1.30 17.37
CA ILE A 237 -22.89 -2.45 16.86
C ILE A 237 -23.78 -2.96 18.02
N PRO A 238 -25.08 -3.21 17.78
CA PRO A 238 -25.98 -3.74 18.81
C PRO A 238 -25.42 -5.02 19.45
N LYS A 239 -25.68 -5.22 20.74
CA LYS A 239 -25.09 -6.32 21.53
C LYS A 239 -25.42 -7.70 20.95
N GLU A 240 -26.62 -7.87 20.41
CA GLU A 240 -27.07 -9.08 19.71
C GLU A 240 -26.30 -9.37 18.41
N LYS A 241 -25.71 -8.33 17.80
CA LYS A 241 -24.87 -8.41 16.60
C LYS A 241 -23.38 -8.28 16.90
N GLN A 242 -22.98 -8.41 18.16
CA GLN A 242 -21.58 -8.23 18.56
C GLN A 242 -20.66 -9.08 17.65
N PRO A 243 -19.64 -8.45 17.02
CA PRO A 243 -18.76 -9.17 16.11
C PRO A 243 -18.00 -10.26 16.86
N ARG A 244 -17.94 -11.46 16.28
CA ARG A 244 -17.18 -12.59 16.84
C ARG A 244 -16.32 -13.24 15.77
N LEU A 245 -15.12 -13.65 16.17
CA LEU A 245 -14.20 -14.41 15.31
C LEU A 245 -14.70 -15.85 15.22
N VAL A 246 -14.67 -16.41 14.01
CA VAL A 246 -14.92 -17.83 13.74
C VAL A 246 -13.86 -18.36 12.77
N GLY A 247 -13.63 -19.65 12.80
CA GLY A 247 -12.77 -20.40 11.91
C GLY A 247 -11.84 -21.35 12.63
N THR A 248 -11.11 -22.15 11.85
CA THR A 248 -10.14 -23.16 12.32
C THR A 248 -9.09 -22.64 13.31
N ILE A 249 -8.94 -21.32 13.43
CA ILE A 249 -8.06 -20.66 14.39
C ILE A 249 -8.53 -20.78 15.84
N LEU A 250 -9.85 -20.84 16.08
CA LEU A 250 -10.43 -20.81 17.43
C LEU A 250 -9.90 -21.93 18.36
N PRO A 251 -9.92 -23.22 17.96
CA PRO A 251 -9.36 -24.27 18.79
C PRO A 251 -7.88 -24.03 19.14
N ALA A 252 -7.10 -23.47 18.21
CA ALA A 252 -5.67 -23.23 18.41
C ALA A 252 -5.35 -22.07 19.36
N ILE A 253 -6.29 -21.16 19.60
CA ILE A 253 -6.09 -19.96 20.44
C ILE A 253 -6.83 -20.02 21.78
N GLY A 254 -7.15 -21.23 22.24
CA GLY A 254 -7.73 -21.46 23.58
C GLY A 254 -9.25 -21.57 23.63
N TYR A 255 -9.93 -21.71 22.47
CA TYR A 255 -11.36 -21.99 22.38
C TYR A 255 -11.60 -23.46 21.99
N GLU A 256 -10.96 -24.40 22.70
CA GLU A 256 -10.94 -25.84 22.37
C GLU A 256 -12.32 -26.53 22.36
N LYS A 257 -13.34 -25.90 22.95
CA LYS A 257 -14.75 -26.36 22.86
C LYS A 257 -15.34 -26.17 21.47
N GLU A 258 -14.74 -25.29 20.66
CA GLU A 258 -15.07 -25.06 19.25
C GLU A 258 -14.36 -26.11 18.38
N VAL A 259 -14.92 -27.32 18.31
CA VAL A 259 -14.24 -28.50 17.72
C VAL A 259 -13.78 -28.26 16.27
N ASP A 260 -14.54 -27.53 15.47
CA ASP A 260 -14.17 -27.14 14.10
C ASP A 260 -13.88 -25.63 13.94
N GLY A 261 -14.18 -24.83 14.96
CA GLY A 261 -14.07 -23.38 14.95
C GLY A 261 -15.14 -22.64 14.13
N TRP A 262 -16.03 -23.35 13.41
CA TRP A 262 -16.95 -22.77 12.42
C TRP A 262 -18.40 -22.65 12.92
N THR A 263 -18.61 -22.60 14.23
CA THR A 263 -19.94 -22.51 14.85
C THR A 263 -20.14 -21.13 15.51
N PRO A 264 -20.75 -20.13 14.83
CA PRO A 264 -20.96 -18.80 15.38
C PRO A 264 -21.72 -18.79 16.72
N GLU A 265 -22.65 -19.72 16.89
CA GLU A 265 -23.52 -19.85 18.07
C GLU A 265 -22.72 -20.07 19.36
N THR A 266 -21.60 -20.79 19.26
CA THR A 266 -20.77 -21.17 20.40
C THR A 266 -19.56 -20.25 20.56
N SER A 267 -19.11 -19.60 19.47
CA SER A 267 -17.97 -18.70 19.52
C SER A 267 -18.18 -17.56 20.54
N SER A 268 -17.23 -17.46 21.47
CA SER A 268 -17.13 -16.42 22.48
C SER A 268 -15.89 -15.53 22.27
N ALA A 269 -15.29 -15.60 21.08
CA ALA A 269 -14.17 -14.75 20.66
C ALA A 269 -14.68 -13.40 20.14
N PHE A 270 -15.21 -12.58 21.03
CA PHE A 270 -15.81 -11.28 20.69
C PHE A 270 -14.77 -10.22 20.37
N LEU A 271 -14.96 -9.52 19.25
CA LEU A 271 -14.19 -8.31 18.96
C LEU A 271 -14.84 -7.11 19.67
N VAL A 272 -14.03 -6.17 20.14
CA VAL A 272 -14.45 -4.99 20.91
C VAL A 272 -13.85 -3.71 20.32
N ASP A 273 -14.63 -2.63 20.32
CA ASP A 273 -14.20 -1.31 19.89
C ASP A 273 -13.99 -0.41 21.13
N ASN A 274 -12.81 -0.54 21.73
CA ASN A 274 -12.46 0.20 22.95
C ASN A 274 -12.03 1.65 22.66
N ASN A 275 -11.88 2.04 21.39
CA ASN A 275 -11.45 3.37 20.97
C ASN A 275 -12.60 4.20 20.37
N PHE A 276 -13.75 3.59 20.16
CA PHE A 276 -14.93 4.19 19.53
C PHE A 276 -14.64 4.70 18.11
N ASP A 277 -13.76 4.01 17.39
CA ASP A 277 -13.31 4.38 16.04
C ASP A 277 -13.94 3.52 14.93
N PHE A 278 -14.92 2.68 15.30
CA PHE A 278 -15.59 1.70 14.45
C PHE A 278 -14.69 0.53 14.02
N ILE A 279 -13.50 0.38 14.62
CA ILE A 279 -12.59 -0.74 14.38
C ILE A 279 -12.65 -1.67 15.60
N TYR A 280 -13.32 -2.80 15.42
CA TYR A 280 -13.46 -3.81 16.44
C TYR A 280 -12.22 -4.71 16.43
N THR A 281 -11.65 -4.95 17.60
CA THR A 281 -10.39 -5.69 17.75
C THR A 281 -10.54 -6.91 18.63
N PHE A 282 -9.81 -7.98 18.29
CA PHE A 282 -9.62 -9.15 19.13
C PHE A 282 -8.16 -9.56 19.05
N THR A 283 -7.50 -9.78 20.18
CA THR A 283 -6.07 -10.13 20.21
C THR A 283 -5.89 -11.49 20.82
N ALA A 284 -5.09 -12.34 20.17
CA ALA A 284 -4.77 -13.67 20.66
C ALA A 284 -3.33 -14.06 20.33
N ARG A 285 -2.76 -14.96 21.14
CA ARG A 285 -1.51 -15.62 20.82
C ARG A 285 -1.81 -16.79 19.88
N VAL A 286 -1.34 -16.70 18.65
CA VAL A 286 -1.65 -17.64 17.57
C VAL A 286 -0.44 -18.55 17.37
N PRO A 287 -0.57 -19.88 17.54
CA PRO A 287 0.51 -20.82 17.26
C PRO A 287 0.93 -20.81 15.79
N LYS A 288 2.10 -21.39 15.51
CA LYS A 288 2.52 -21.66 14.14
C LYS A 288 1.50 -22.58 13.45
N GLY A 289 0.99 -22.17 12.29
CA GLY A 289 0.00 -22.97 11.57
C GLY A 289 -0.62 -22.23 10.40
N ASN A 290 -1.43 -22.97 9.64
CA ASN A 290 -2.29 -22.39 8.61
C ASN A 290 -3.72 -22.39 9.14
N TYR A 291 -4.36 -21.23 9.10
CA TYR A 291 -5.70 -21.02 9.61
C TYR A 291 -6.58 -20.35 8.57
N GLU A 292 -7.85 -20.69 8.62
CA GLU A 292 -8.94 -19.98 7.96
C GLU A 292 -9.85 -19.36 9.01
N PHE A 293 -10.32 -18.14 8.76
CA PHE A 293 -11.17 -17.38 9.68
C PHE A 293 -12.11 -16.38 8.99
N LYS A 294 -13.13 -15.94 9.73
CA LYS A 294 -14.13 -14.92 9.39
C LYS A 294 -14.57 -14.19 10.65
N VAL A 295 -15.32 -13.10 10.45
CA VAL A 295 -16.12 -12.45 11.49
C VAL A 295 -17.60 -12.58 11.15
N THR A 296 -18.42 -12.97 12.13
CA THR A 296 -19.89 -12.90 12.04
C THR A 296 -20.42 -11.76 12.92
N LEU A 297 -21.53 -11.14 12.51
CA LEU A 297 -22.25 -10.18 13.34
C LEU A 297 -23.42 -10.88 14.04
N GLY A 298 -23.20 -11.26 15.29
CA GLY A 298 -24.13 -12.08 16.05
C GLY A 298 -23.80 -13.57 15.99
N ASP A 299 -24.75 -14.38 16.42
CA ASP A 299 -24.62 -15.83 16.61
C ASP A 299 -25.06 -16.66 15.39
N SER A 300 -25.26 -16.03 14.23
CA SER A 300 -25.65 -16.69 12.99
C SER A 300 -24.72 -16.36 11.82
N TRP A 301 -24.93 -17.03 10.69
CA TRP A 301 -24.21 -16.77 9.43
C TRP A 301 -24.83 -15.67 8.56
N ASP A 302 -25.91 -15.01 9.02
CA ASP A 302 -26.68 -14.04 8.21
C ASP A 302 -25.81 -12.86 7.76
N GLU A 303 -24.90 -12.41 8.61
CA GLU A 303 -23.95 -11.34 8.31
C GLU A 303 -22.53 -11.79 8.66
N ASN A 304 -21.73 -12.12 7.64
CA ASN A 304 -20.35 -12.58 7.80
C ASN A 304 -19.38 -12.00 6.77
N TYR A 305 -18.14 -11.80 7.19
CA TYR A 305 -17.10 -11.14 6.40
C TYR A 305 -15.72 -11.79 6.61
N PRO A 306 -14.87 -11.87 5.56
CA PRO A 306 -15.22 -11.68 4.15
C PRO A 306 -16.15 -12.79 3.62
N GLN A 307 -16.62 -12.67 2.37
CA GLN A 307 -17.49 -13.69 1.75
C GLN A 307 -16.75 -15.03 1.59
N ASP A 308 -15.49 -15.01 1.17
CA ASP A 308 -14.59 -16.15 1.21
C ASP A 308 -13.86 -16.23 2.55
N ASN A 309 -13.35 -17.41 2.93
CA ASN A 309 -12.56 -17.57 4.15
C ASN A 309 -11.25 -16.78 4.06
N ALA A 310 -10.98 -15.91 5.04
CA ALA A 310 -9.67 -15.27 5.17
C ALA A 310 -8.64 -16.32 5.59
N LYS A 311 -7.42 -16.23 5.05
CA LYS A 311 -6.33 -17.17 5.33
C LYS A 311 -5.23 -16.49 6.14
N LEU A 312 -4.68 -17.20 7.12
CA LEU A 312 -3.58 -16.74 7.96
C LEU A 312 -2.53 -17.85 8.10
N ASN A 313 -1.31 -17.58 7.64
CA ASN A 313 -0.17 -18.49 7.78
C ASN A 313 0.83 -17.92 8.78
N VAL A 314 0.80 -18.47 9.99
CA VAL A 314 1.63 -18.01 11.11
C VAL A 314 2.94 -18.80 11.11
N LEU A 315 4.08 -18.11 10.96
CA LEU A 315 5.40 -18.73 10.78
C LEU A 315 6.02 -19.24 12.08
N GLU A 316 5.72 -18.54 13.17
CA GLU A 316 6.10 -18.85 14.54
C GLU A 316 5.03 -18.29 15.48
N GLU A 317 4.87 -18.90 16.65
CA GLU A 317 3.86 -18.44 17.60
C GLU A 317 4.06 -16.97 17.96
N THR A 318 3.03 -16.15 17.75
CA THR A 318 3.08 -14.72 18.00
C THR A 318 1.72 -14.17 18.41
N THR A 319 1.69 -12.97 18.96
CA THR A 319 0.45 -12.24 19.24
C THR A 319 -0.03 -11.58 17.96
N ILE A 320 -1.30 -11.80 17.61
CA ILE A 320 -1.96 -11.21 16.45
C ILE A 320 -3.24 -10.53 16.91
N THR A 321 -3.42 -9.29 16.48
CA THR A 321 -4.67 -8.55 16.60
C THR A 321 -5.45 -8.66 15.30
N PHE A 322 -6.70 -9.10 15.40
CA PHE A 322 -7.70 -9.14 14.35
C PHE A 322 -8.51 -7.86 14.41
N PHE A 323 -8.71 -7.21 13.26
CA PHE A 323 -9.42 -5.94 13.13
C PHE A 323 -10.60 -6.12 12.19
N PHE A 324 -11.78 -5.68 12.62
CA PHE A 324 -12.97 -5.60 11.79
C PHE A 324 -13.46 -4.16 11.71
N ASN A 325 -13.42 -3.58 10.52
CA ASN A 325 -13.92 -2.23 10.27
C ASN A 325 -15.44 -2.27 10.03
N ALA A 326 -16.23 -1.77 10.97
CA ALA A 326 -17.68 -1.83 10.90
C ALA A 326 -18.28 -0.97 9.77
N LYS A 327 -17.53 0.02 9.24
CA LYS A 327 -17.95 0.88 8.13
C LYS A 327 -17.67 0.24 6.76
N THR A 328 -16.43 -0.23 6.54
CA THR A 328 -16.02 -0.81 5.25
C THR A 328 -16.30 -2.30 5.14
N LYS A 329 -16.58 -2.97 6.27
CA LYS A 329 -16.73 -4.43 6.40
C LYS A 329 -15.46 -5.22 6.10
N GLU A 330 -14.31 -4.56 6.16
CA GLU A 330 -13.00 -5.19 5.97
C GLU A 330 -12.55 -5.91 7.24
N LEU A 331 -12.01 -7.12 7.06
CA LEU A 331 -11.36 -7.93 8.09
C LEU A 331 -9.87 -8.06 7.76
N TYR A 332 -9.00 -7.71 8.70
CA TYR A 332 -7.55 -7.78 8.55
C TYR A 332 -6.85 -8.05 9.88
N THR A 333 -5.53 -8.23 9.86
CA THR A 333 -4.71 -8.45 11.05
C THR A 333 -3.50 -7.52 11.06
N ASP A 334 -2.91 -7.26 12.23
CA ASP A 334 -1.60 -6.61 12.35
C ASP A 334 -0.42 -7.56 12.09
N TYR A 335 -0.72 -8.86 11.87
CA TYR A 335 0.28 -9.86 11.55
C TYR A 335 1.02 -9.47 10.27
N SER A 336 2.21 -8.90 10.47
CA SER A 336 3.13 -8.48 9.44
C SER A 336 4.47 -9.17 9.74
N PRO A 337 4.62 -10.45 9.35
CA PRO A 337 5.86 -11.16 9.60
C PRO A 337 7.02 -10.42 8.91
N THR A 338 8.18 -10.33 9.55
CA THR A 338 9.42 -10.04 8.84
C THR A 338 9.79 -11.29 8.05
N GLY A 339 9.18 -11.45 6.89
CA GLY A 339 9.15 -12.69 6.13
C GLY A 339 7.82 -12.83 5.42
N SER A 340 7.63 -13.94 4.73
CA SER A 340 6.46 -14.11 3.87
C SER A 340 5.16 -14.25 4.67
N ASP A 341 4.17 -13.40 4.38
CA ASP A 341 2.77 -13.55 4.81
C ASP A 341 1.97 -14.49 3.89
N GLY A 342 2.59 -14.93 2.79
CA GLY A 342 2.02 -15.83 1.80
C GLY A 342 1.05 -15.13 0.86
N ASN A 343 1.16 -13.81 0.71
CA ASN A 343 0.35 -13.00 -0.17
C ASN A 343 1.21 -11.97 -0.91
N VAL A 344 0.86 -11.68 -2.17
CA VAL A 344 1.51 -10.61 -2.94
C VAL A 344 0.50 -9.51 -3.15
N GLN A 345 0.79 -8.29 -2.67
CA GLN A 345 -0.06 -7.12 -2.89
C GLN A 345 0.01 -6.67 -4.36
N LYS A 346 -0.83 -7.28 -5.18
CA LYS A 346 -0.87 -7.12 -6.65
C LYS A 346 -1.02 -5.66 -7.10
N ASP A 347 -1.82 -4.87 -6.40
CA ASP A 347 -2.03 -3.43 -6.64
C ASP A 347 -0.80 -2.56 -6.31
N ARG A 348 0.15 -3.12 -5.55
CA ARG A 348 1.41 -2.47 -5.17
C ARG A 348 2.59 -2.87 -6.05
N LEU A 349 2.41 -3.80 -6.98
CA LEU A 349 3.42 -4.12 -7.99
C LEU A 349 3.43 -3.06 -9.09
N LYS A 350 4.62 -2.57 -9.45
CA LYS A 350 4.76 -1.52 -10.47
C LYS A 350 5.97 -1.74 -11.36
N HIS A 351 5.77 -1.59 -12.67
CA HIS A 351 6.84 -1.46 -13.65
C HIS A 351 6.38 -0.51 -14.74
N ASN A 352 7.18 0.53 -15.04
CA ASN A 352 6.89 1.47 -16.12
C ASN A 352 7.97 1.38 -17.22
N THR A 353 7.58 0.93 -18.41
CA THR A 353 8.51 0.70 -19.53
C THR A 353 9.15 1.96 -20.10
N TRP A 354 8.58 3.14 -19.81
CA TRP A 354 9.04 4.45 -20.29
C TRP A 354 9.85 5.24 -19.26
N ASP A 355 9.83 4.79 -18.01
CA ASP A 355 10.58 5.42 -16.93
C ASP A 355 11.93 4.73 -16.74
N SER A 356 13.00 5.53 -16.83
CA SER A 356 14.38 5.10 -16.62
C SER A 356 14.65 4.49 -15.24
N LEU A 357 13.80 4.74 -14.24
CA LEU A 357 13.87 4.05 -12.96
C LEU A 357 13.58 2.55 -13.10
N TYR A 358 12.70 2.14 -14.02
CA TYR A 358 12.26 0.75 -14.14
C TYR A 358 12.91 0.01 -15.29
N ARG A 359 13.35 0.71 -16.33
CA ARG A 359 13.92 0.10 -17.52
C ARG A 359 15.03 0.92 -18.13
N GLN A 360 16.19 0.29 -18.31
CA GLN A 360 17.34 0.91 -18.98
C GLN A 360 18.02 -0.06 -19.94
N PRO A 361 18.37 0.37 -21.17
CA PRO A 361 17.99 1.64 -21.79
C PRO A 361 16.51 1.66 -22.24
N PHE A 362 15.98 2.85 -22.49
CA PHE A 362 14.65 3.03 -23.08
C PHE A 362 14.64 2.63 -24.57
N GLY A 363 13.46 2.25 -25.09
CA GLY A 363 13.27 1.92 -26.51
C GLY A 363 13.92 0.61 -26.97
N ALA A 364 14.09 0.43 -28.28
CA ALA A 364 14.74 -0.73 -28.87
C ALA A 364 16.25 -0.76 -28.54
N VAL A 365 16.81 -1.95 -28.35
CA VAL A 365 18.21 -2.13 -27.91
C VAL A 365 19.03 -2.86 -28.96
N LYS A 366 20.31 -2.51 -29.06
CA LYS A 366 21.25 -3.22 -29.94
C LYS A 366 21.56 -4.58 -29.31
N ALA A 367 21.62 -5.66 -30.09
CA ALA A 367 22.10 -6.94 -29.56
C ALA A 367 23.50 -6.79 -28.91
N GLY A 368 23.71 -7.47 -27.79
CA GLY A 368 24.89 -7.32 -26.92
C GLY A 368 24.83 -6.13 -25.95
N THR A 369 23.73 -5.35 -25.91
CA THR A 369 23.55 -4.26 -24.93
C THR A 369 22.88 -4.80 -23.67
N GLU A 370 23.50 -4.60 -22.51
CA GLU A 370 22.87 -4.97 -21.23
C GLU A 370 21.58 -4.18 -21.00
N VAL A 371 20.53 -4.88 -20.58
CA VAL A 371 19.22 -4.32 -20.23
C VAL A 371 18.99 -4.55 -18.75
N THR A 372 18.70 -3.47 -18.03
CA THR A 372 18.28 -3.47 -16.62
C THR A 372 16.77 -3.35 -16.54
N LEU A 373 16.14 -4.25 -15.78
CA LEU A 373 14.70 -4.25 -15.51
C LEU A 373 14.46 -4.24 -14.01
N ARG A 374 13.57 -3.34 -13.55
CA ARG A 374 13.15 -3.26 -12.14
C ARG A 374 11.66 -3.46 -11.96
N LEU A 375 11.29 -4.12 -10.87
CA LEU A 375 9.94 -4.22 -10.36
C LEU A 375 9.90 -3.52 -9.00
N ALA A 376 8.96 -2.60 -8.79
CA ALA A 376 8.65 -2.09 -7.47
C ALA A 376 7.55 -2.91 -6.82
N ALA A 377 7.65 -3.12 -5.51
CA ALA A 377 6.64 -3.72 -4.65
C ALA A 377 6.52 -2.93 -3.36
N LYS A 378 5.46 -3.12 -2.57
CA LYS A 378 5.40 -2.54 -1.22
C LYS A 378 6.56 -3.09 -0.39
N LYS A 379 7.22 -2.23 0.38
CA LYS A 379 8.33 -2.61 1.26
C LYS A 379 7.93 -3.78 2.16
N GLY A 380 8.69 -4.87 2.08
CA GLY A 380 8.47 -6.08 2.88
C GLY A 380 7.40 -7.05 2.37
N ASP A 381 6.72 -6.75 1.25
CA ASP A 381 5.67 -7.60 0.66
C ASP A 381 6.23 -8.77 -0.15
N VAL A 382 7.32 -8.56 -0.89
CA VAL A 382 7.89 -9.58 -1.77
C VAL A 382 9.13 -10.17 -1.12
N THR A 383 9.19 -11.50 -1.01
CA THR A 383 10.39 -12.20 -0.52
C THR A 383 11.32 -12.66 -1.64
N LYS A 384 10.79 -12.81 -2.87
CA LYS A 384 11.59 -13.12 -4.06
C LYS A 384 10.93 -12.57 -5.32
N ALA A 385 11.74 -12.02 -6.23
CA ALA A 385 11.28 -11.68 -7.58
C ALA A 385 12.16 -12.33 -8.65
N ASN A 386 11.55 -12.65 -9.79
CA ASN A 386 12.27 -13.08 -10.99
C ASN A 386 11.71 -12.32 -12.21
N VAL A 387 12.51 -12.18 -13.26
CA VAL A 387 12.03 -11.76 -14.58
C VAL A 387 12.15 -12.92 -15.56
N TYR A 388 11.02 -13.26 -16.17
CA TYR A 388 10.95 -14.20 -17.29
C TYR A 388 11.17 -13.42 -18.58
N VAL A 389 12.11 -13.88 -19.41
CA VAL A 389 12.44 -13.27 -20.70
C VAL A 389 12.38 -14.34 -21.78
N LYS A 390 11.67 -14.07 -22.87
CA LYS A 390 11.51 -14.98 -24.01
C LYS A 390 11.86 -14.25 -25.30
N ASN A 391 12.82 -14.76 -26.06
CA ASN A 391 12.97 -14.41 -27.46
C ASN A 391 11.85 -15.12 -28.23
N THR A 392 10.85 -14.38 -28.71
CA THR A 392 9.70 -14.94 -29.43
C THR A 392 10.05 -15.35 -30.85
N THR A 393 11.14 -14.81 -31.41
CA THR A 393 11.67 -15.20 -32.73
C THR A 393 12.32 -16.59 -32.70
N THR A 394 13.12 -16.90 -31.67
CA THR A 394 13.79 -18.21 -31.55
C THR A 394 13.07 -19.20 -30.64
N GLY A 395 12.12 -18.74 -29.84
CA GLY A 395 11.41 -19.53 -28.83
C GLY A 395 12.20 -19.72 -27.52
N THR A 396 13.43 -19.22 -27.45
CA THR A 396 14.29 -19.36 -26.27
C THR A 396 13.76 -18.54 -25.10
N ALA A 397 13.61 -19.16 -23.93
CA ALA A 397 13.17 -18.48 -22.72
C ALA A 397 14.15 -18.71 -21.56
N LYS A 398 14.34 -17.68 -20.72
CA LYS A 398 15.18 -17.71 -19.53
C LYS A 398 14.50 -16.99 -18.38
N LEU A 399 14.80 -17.41 -17.16
CA LEU A 399 14.37 -16.77 -15.94
C LEU A 399 15.59 -16.19 -15.24
N TYR A 400 15.55 -14.90 -14.91
CA TYR A 400 16.61 -14.19 -14.21
C TYR A 400 16.14 -13.88 -12.80
N ALA A 401 16.91 -14.30 -11.79
CA ALA A 401 16.64 -13.96 -10.41
C ALA A 401 16.91 -12.46 -10.20
N MET A 402 16.00 -11.78 -9.50
CA MET A 402 16.15 -10.36 -9.18
C MET A 402 16.72 -10.19 -7.78
N SER A 403 17.45 -9.11 -7.55
CA SER A 403 17.96 -8.70 -6.24
C SER A 403 17.31 -7.40 -5.80
N LYS A 404 17.03 -7.25 -4.51
CA LYS A 404 16.58 -5.98 -3.94
C LYS A 404 17.72 -4.97 -3.98
N VAL A 405 17.52 -3.83 -4.63
CA VAL A 405 18.55 -2.80 -4.86
C VAL A 405 18.29 -1.50 -4.08
N GLY A 406 17.09 -1.30 -3.56
CA GLY A 406 16.79 -0.10 -2.78
C GLY A 406 15.34 0.00 -2.33
N VAL A 407 15.08 1.07 -1.58
CA VAL A 407 13.74 1.45 -1.11
C VAL A 407 13.59 2.96 -1.32
N ILE A 408 12.48 3.39 -1.92
CA ILE A 408 12.13 4.80 -2.09
C ILE A 408 10.70 4.97 -1.57
N GLY A 409 10.54 5.75 -0.50
CA GLY A 409 9.26 5.85 0.21
C GLY A 409 8.79 4.48 0.72
N ASP A 410 7.57 4.10 0.36
CA ASP A 410 6.96 2.82 0.76
C ASP A 410 7.22 1.68 -0.23
N ASP A 411 7.95 1.93 -1.32
CA ASP A 411 8.20 0.95 -2.36
C ASP A 411 9.65 0.45 -2.31
N GLU A 412 9.83 -0.86 -2.37
CA GLU A 412 11.12 -1.52 -2.57
C GLU A 412 11.32 -1.93 -4.03
N TYR A 413 12.56 -1.88 -4.50
CA TYR A 413 12.91 -2.12 -5.90
C TYR A 413 13.74 -3.39 -6.03
N TRP A 414 13.27 -4.28 -6.89
CA TRP A 414 13.93 -5.51 -7.30
C TRP A 414 14.48 -5.33 -8.71
N GLU A 415 15.72 -5.73 -8.95
CA GLU A 415 16.42 -5.52 -10.22
C GLU A 415 17.02 -6.83 -10.75
N ALA A 416 16.95 -7.01 -12.07
CA ALA A 416 17.81 -7.95 -12.80
C ALA A 416 18.37 -7.28 -14.06
N THR A 417 19.56 -7.72 -14.45
CA THR A 417 20.14 -7.38 -15.76
C THR A 417 20.25 -8.60 -16.64
N PHE A 418 20.13 -8.40 -17.95
CA PHE A 418 20.43 -9.42 -18.94
C PHE A 418 20.91 -8.80 -20.25
N THR A 419 21.69 -9.56 -21.02
CA THR A 419 22.20 -9.13 -22.32
C THR A 419 21.59 -10.01 -23.42
N PRO A 420 20.72 -9.47 -24.29
CA PRO A 420 20.23 -10.20 -25.45
C PRO A 420 21.30 -10.26 -26.55
N GLU A 421 21.85 -11.44 -26.80
CA GLU A 421 22.93 -11.64 -27.79
C GLU A 421 22.42 -11.71 -29.24
N GLU A 422 21.15 -12.07 -29.43
CA GLU A 422 20.56 -12.26 -30.76
C GLU A 422 19.53 -11.16 -31.05
N LYS A 423 19.51 -10.67 -32.31
CA LYS A 423 18.43 -9.81 -32.79
C LYS A 423 17.11 -10.58 -32.81
N GLY A 424 16.02 -9.86 -32.56
CA GLY A 424 14.69 -10.46 -32.54
C GLY A 424 13.73 -9.70 -31.64
N LEU A 425 12.54 -10.25 -31.53
CA LEU A 425 11.52 -9.74 -30.61
C LEU A 425 11.61 -10.49 -29.29
N TYR A 426 11.83 -9.77 -28.20
CA TYR A 426 11.84 -10.32 -26.85
C TYR A 426 10.56 -9.90 -26.14
N GLY A 427 10.03 -10.80 -25.34
CA GLY A 427 8.95 -10.53 -24.41
C GLY A 427 9.42 -10.79 -22.98
N TYR A 428 9.02 -9.96 -22.02
CA TYR A 428 9.34 -10.21 -20.61
C TYR A 428 8.15 -9.96 -19.68
N LYS A 429 8.18 -10.61 -18.51
CA LYS A 429 7.24 -10.37 -17.40
C LYS A 429 7.93 -10.65 -16.07
N PHE A 430 7.39 -10.09 -15.00
CA PHE A 430 7.90 -10.32 -13.66
C PHE A 430 7.09 -11.39 -12.95
N ILE A 431 7.76 -12.13 -12.07
CA ILE A 431 7.15 -13.11 -11.17
C ILE A 431 7.54 -12.67 -9.76
N ALA A 432 6.62 -11.99 -9.10
CA ALA A 432 6.73 -11.62 -7.69
C ALA A 432 6.26 -12.81 -6.85
N MET A 433 7.02 -13.12 -5.80
CA MET A 433 6.73 -14.21 -4.90
C MET A 433 6.78 -13.71 -3.49
N ASP A 434 5.76 -14.08 -2.73
CA ASP A 434 5.83 -14.06 -1.30
C ASP A 434 5.67 -15.47 -0.74
N GLY A 435 6.80 -16.07 -0.34
CA GLY A 435 6.87 -17.47 0.06
C GLY A 435 6.44 -18.39 -1.07
N ALA A 436 5.32 -19.09 -0.89
CA ALA A 436 4.74 -19.94 -1.92
C ALA A 436 3.77 -19.20 -2.86
N ALA A 437 3.24 -18.04 -2.45
CA ALA A 437 2.35 -17.25 -3.27
C ALA A 437 3.12 -16.60 -4.42
N LYS A 438 2.42 -16.47 -5.54
CA LYS A 438 2.97 -15.94 -6.78
C LYS A 438 1.96 -15.01 -7.43
N ALA A 439 2.46 -13.89 -7.91
CA ALA A 439 1.76 -13.06 -8.87
C ALA A 439 2.70 -12.78 -10.05
N GLU A 440 2.12 -12.69 -11.24
CA GLU A 440 2.84 -12.26 -12.43
C GLU A 440 2.46 -10.82 -12.76
N TYR A 441 3.45 -10.01 -13.13
CA TYR A 441 3.24 -8.63 -13.57
C TYR A 441 3.72 -8.48 -15.01
N GLY A 442 2.81 -8.04 -15.89
CA GLY A 442 3.04 -7.99 -17.33
C GLY A 442 2.28 -6.84 -18.00
N GLU A 443 2.29 -6.82 -19.33
CA GLU A 443 1.60 -5.79 -20.13
C GLU A 443 0.08 -5.80 -19.85
N ASP A 444 -0.56 -4.63 -19.85
CA ASP A 444 -1.98 -4.46 -19.51
C ASP A 444 -2.90 -4.24 -20.73
N THR A 445 -2.41 -4.50 -21.95
CA THR A 445 -3.03 -4.24 -23.27
C THR A 445 -2.98 -2.80 -23.78
N GLN A 446 -2.50 -1.85 -22.99
CA GLN A 446 -2.15 -0.51 -23.46
C GLN A 446 -0.67 -0.50 -23.83
N GLU A 447 -0.31 0.00 -25.02
CA GLU A 447 1.09 -0.03 -25.46
C GLU A 447 2.01 0.81 -24.55
N GLY A 448 2.80 0.13 -23.73
CA GLY A 448 3.82 0.73 -22.87
C GLY A 448 3.28 1.41 -21.61
N GLN A 449 4.14 2.19 -20.95
CA GLN A 449 3.92 2.69 -19.57
C GLN A 449 3.80 1.56 -18.54
N TRP A 450 2.73 1.56 -17.74
CA TRP A 450 2.48 0.66 -16.63
C TRP A 450 1.99 -0.70 -17.12
N GLY A 451 2.15 -1.72 -16.29
CA GLY A 451 1.53 -3.02 -16.50
C GLY A 451 0.44 -3.32 -15.49
N ARG A 452 0.10 -4.62 -15.41
CA ARG A 452 -0.89 -5.14 -14.46
C ARG A 452 -0.43 -6.45 -13.84
N ALA A 453 -0.76 -6.62 -12.55
CA ALA A 453 -0.60 -7.87 -11.84
C ALA A 453 -1.78 -8.83 -12.09
N VAL A 454 -1.48 -10.10 -12.32
CA VAL A 454 -2.43 -11.21 -12.43
C VAL A 454 -1.88 -12.46 -11.74
N ASP A 455 -2.73 -13.43 -11.42
CA ASP A 455 -2.27 -14.64 -10.71
C ASP A 455 -1.39 -15.55 -11.59
N LYS A 456 -1.67 -15.58 -12.90
CA LYS A 456 -0.95 -16.39 -13.88
C LYS A 456 -1.19 -15.89 -15.30
N ASN A 457 -0.27 -16.25 -16.19
CA ASN A 457 -0.32 -15.95 -17.62
C ASN A 457 -0.41 -14.45 -17.90
N ALA A 458 0.38 -13.63 -17.21
CA ALA A 458 0.55 -12.24 -17.58
C ALA A 458 1.11 -12.13 -19.01
N GLU A 459 0.64 -11.13 -19.75
CA GLU A 459 1.13 -10.79 -21.07
C GLU A 459 2.59 -10.27 -20.99
N LEU A 460 3.32 -10.39 -22.09
CA LEU A 460 4.73 -10.02 -22.13
C LEU A 460 4.90 -8.56 -22.57
N PHE A 461 5.64 -7.77 -21.79
CA PHE A 461 6.20 -6.51 -22.25
C PHE A 461 7.12 -6.74 -23.44
N GLN A 462 7.02 -5.90 -24.47
CA GLN A 462 7.82 -6.04 -25.68
C GLN A 462 9.19 -5.35 -25.55
N LEU A 463 10.24 -6.04 -26.00
CA LEU A 463 11.59 -5.52 -26.18
C LEU A 463 12.10 -5.87 -27.58
N THR A 464 12.24 -4.87 -28.44
CA THR A 464 12.86 -5.05 -29.77
C THR A 464 14.38 -5.02 -29.65
N VAL A 465 15.04 -6.08 -30.13
CA VAL A 465 16.50 -6.17 -30.20
C VAL A 465 16.94 -6.14 -31.66
N TYR A 466 17.68 -5.11 -32.05
CA TYR A 466 18.10 -4.90 -33.44
C TYR A 466 19.54 -5.38 -33.71
N ASP A 467 19.81 -5.63 -34.98
CA ASP A 467 21.12 -6.08 -35.48
C ASP A 467 22.21 -5.06 -35.13
N PRO A 468 23.36 -5.46 -34.54
CA PRO A 468 24.45 -4.54 -34.23
C PRO A 468 24.99 -3.76 -35.42
N ASN A 469 24.81 -4.31 -36.63
CA ASN A 469 25.23 -3.69 -37.89
C ASN A 469 24.13 -2.82 -38.51
N TYR A 470 22.92 -2.78 -37.95
CA TYR A 470 21.87 -1.88 -38.41
C TYR A 470 22.28 -0.43 -38.18
N LYS A 471 22.24 0.36 -39.25
CA LYS A 471 22.54 1.79 -39.23
C LYS A 471 21.35 2.54 -39.79
N THR A 472 20.89 3.53 -39.03
CA THR A 472 20.07 4.61 -39.59
C THR A 472 20.98 5.76 -39.98
N PRO A 473 20.61 6.59 -40.97
CA PRO A 473 21.39 7.78 -41.30
C PRO A 473 21.51 8.69 -40.08
N ASP A 474 22.74 9.02 -39.66
CA ASP A 474 22.96 9.78 -38.42
C ASP A 474 22.34 11.18 -38.48
N TRP A 475 22.34 11.80 -39.67
CA TRP A 475 21.70 13.10 -39.90
C TRP A 475 20.20 13.09 -39.59
N MET A 476 19.51 11.96 -39.80
CA MET A 476 18.06 11.84 -39.59
C MET A 476 17.68 11.95 -38.11
N LYS A 477 18.59 11.57 -37.20
CA LYS A 477 18.38 11.67 -35.75
C LYS A 477 18.37 13.11 -35.24
N GLN A 478 18.92 14.03 -36.03
CA GLN A 478 19.02 15.47 -35.75
C GLN A 478 18.23 16.29 -36.77
N ALA A 479 17.37 15.64 -37.56
CA ALA A 479 16.62 16.29 -38.62
C ALA A 479 15.51 17.19 -38.03
N VAL A 480 15.48 18.44 -38.46
CA VAL A 480 14.33 19.33 -38.35
C VAL A 480 13.68 19.34 -39.73
N VAL A 481 12.63 18.52 -39.86
CA VAL A 481 11.97 18.25 -41.15
C VAL A 481 10.89 19.30 -41.41
N TYR A 482 10.93 19.93 -42.57
CA TYR A 482 9.86 20.77 -43.09
C TYR A 482 9.17 20.09 -44.26
N GLN A 483 7.90 19.74 -44.09
CA GLN A 483 7.09 19.15 -45.16
C GLN A 483 6.56 20.24 -46.09
N ILE A 484 6.71 20.02 -47.40
CA ILE A 484 6.25 20.92 -48.45
C ILE A 484 5.30 20.19 -49.37
N PHE A 485 4.10 20.77 -49.54
CA PHE A 485 3.21 20.47 -50.65
C PHE A 485 3.54 21.44 -51.80
N PRO A 486 4.22 20.99 -52.88
CA PRO A 486 4.90 21.89 -53.82
C PRO A 486 4.01 22.97 -54.43
N ASP A 487 2.84 22.59 -54.95
CA ASP A 487 1.89 23.49 -55.62
C ASP A 487 1.42 24.68 -54.76
N ARG A 488 1.55 24.58 -53.43
CA ARG A 488 1.03 25.56 -52.46
C ARG A 488 2.10 26.27 -51.64
N PHE A 489 3.38 26.05 -51.94
CA PHE A 489 4.46 26.61 -51.13
C PHE A 489 4.99 27.95 -51.64
N PHE A 490 5.49 27.98 -52.88
CA PHE A 490 5.91 29.20 -53.54
C PHE A 490 6.02 28.97 -55.05
N ASN A 491 5.45 29.87 -55.85
CA ASN A 491 5.59 29.86 -57.32
C ASN A 491 6.86 30.64 -57.69
N GLY A 492 7.89 29.92 -58.16
CA GLY A 492 9.17 30.50 -58.57
C GLY A 492 9.35 30.63 -60.09
N ASN A 493 8.60 29.87 -60.89
CA ASN A 493 8.65 29.90 -62.35
C ASN A 493 7.23 29.86 -62.96
N PRO A 494 6.57 31.03 -63.12
CA PRO A 494 5.22 31.12 -63.68
C PRO A 494 5.06 30.61 -65.13
N ASN A 495 6.16 30.30 -65.83
CA ASN A 495 6.09 29.76 -67.18
C ASN A 495 5.65 28.29 -67.19
N ASN A 496 5.85 27.56 -66.10
CA ASN A 496 5.44 26.15 -65.99
C ASN A 496 3.98 26.00 -65.54
N ASP A 497 3.33 27.05 -65.00
CA ASP A 497 1.97 27.02 -64.48
C ASP A 497 0.93 26.47 -65.48
N LYS A 498 1.13 26.71 -66.79
CA LYS A 498 0.16 26.37 -67.84
C LYS A 498 0.66 25.34 -68.85
N VAL A 499 1.78 24.67 -68.57
CA VAL A 499 2.36 23.65 -69.46
C VAL A 499 1.46 22.43 -69.60
N LYS A 500 0.61 22.20 -68.60
CA LYS A 500 -0.39 21.14 -68.58
C LYS A 500 -1.77 21.75 -68.73
N LYS A 501 -2.56 21.16 -69.62
CA LYS A 501 -3.91 21.64 -69.96
C LYS A 501 -5.01 20.85 -69.27
N TYR A 502 -4.75 19.58 -68.97
CA TYR A 502 -5.73 18.64 -68.43
C TYR A 502 -5.13 17.89 -67.26
N ALA A 503 -5.90 17.70 -66.19
CA ALA A 503 -5.49 16.86 -65.06
C ALA A 503 -5.82 15.41 -65.37
N ARG A 504 -7.09 15.01 -65.16
CA ARG A 504 -7.61 13.67 -65.38
C ARG A 504 -8.39 13.65 -66.70
N GLY A 505 -8.18 12.64 -67.53
CA GLY A 505 -8.88 12.52 -68.82
C GLY A 505 -8.91 13.82 -69.66
N ASN A 506 -10.12 14.32 -69.93
CA ASN A 506 -10.36 15.56 -70.67
C ASN A 506 -10.75 16.73 -69.76
N GLU A 507 -10.64 16.56 -68.43
CA GLU A 507 -10.95 17.60 -67.46
C GLU A 507 -9.88 18.72 -67.52
N PRO A 508 -10.25 19.96 -67.90
CA PRO A 508 -9.31 21.07 -67.93
C PRO A 508 -8.86 21.42 -66.52
N ILE A 509 -7.60 21.81 -66.35
CA ILE A 509 -7.08 22.24 -65.05
C ILE A 509 -7.78 23.53 -64.60
N GLU A 510 -8.16 23.58 -63.33
CA GLU A 510 -8.59 24.79 -62.66
C GLU A 510 -7.34 25.53 -62.13
N HIS A 511 -7.13 26.75 -62.61
CA HIS A 511 -6.09 27.63 -62.06
C HIS A 511 -6.70 28.54 -61.01
N ARG A 512 -6.02 28.64 -59.87
CA ARG A 512 -6.39 29.54 -58.78
C ARG A 512 -5.30 30.58 -58.57
N GLU A 513 -5.71 31.79 -58.24
CA GLU A 513 -4.80 32.85 -57.83
C GLU A 513 -4.25 32.56 -56.43
N TRP A 514 -3.03 33.02 -56.14
CA TRP A 514 -2.36 32.69 -54.87
C TRP A 514 -3.14 33.11 -53.61
N SER A 515 -3.95 34.17 -53.71
CA SER A 515 -4.79 34.68 -52.62
C SER A 515 -6.12 33.95 -52.45
N GLU A 516 -6.47 33.05 -53.35
CA GLU A 516 -7.71 32.29 -53.31
C GLU A 516 -7.62 31.09 -52.37
N LEU A 517 -8.78 30.61 -51.93
CA LEU A 517 -8.85 29.38 -51.16
C LEU A 517 -8.76 28.17 -52.12
N PRO A 518 -8.13 27.06 -51.71
CA PRO A 518 -8.21 25.80 -52.42
C PRO A 518 -9.67 25.41 -52.69
N ASP A 519 -9.92 24.82 -53.85
CA ASP A 519 -11.29 24.43 -54.20
C ASP A 519 -11.83 23.39 -53.19
N ASN A 520 -13.10 23.54 -52.84
CA ASN A 520 -13.83 22.60 -52.00
C ASN A 520 -15.07 22.11 -52.76
N PRO A 521 -14.95 21.03 -53.55
CA PRO A 521 -16.05 20.45 -54.32
C PRO A 521 -17.30 20.08 -53.50
N ARG A 522 -17.21 19.99 -52.16
CA ARG A 522 -18.40 19.80 -51.29
C ARG A 522 -19.35 20.99 -51.34
N MET A 523 -18.87 22.17 -51.74
CA MET A 523 -19.63 23.40 -51.83
C MET A 523 -20.21 23.67 -53.22
N LYS A 524 -20.07 22.74 -54.18
CA LYS A 524 -20.47 22.95 -55.58
C LYS A 524 -21.91 23.42 -55.78
N ASP A 525 -22.82 23.02 -54.88
CA ASP A 525 -24.24 23.36 -54.93
C ASP A 525 -24.59 24.61 -54.09
N THR A 526 -23.58 25.30 -53.54
CA THR A 526 -23.75 26.49 -52.67
C THR A 526 -23.77 27.77 -53.51
N PRO A 527 -24.72 28.70 -53.28
CA PRO A 527 -24.73 29.99 -53.97
C PRO A 527 -23.42 30.76 -53.77
N GLY A 528 -22.81 31.20 -54.87
CA GLY A 528 -21.55 31.96 -54.85
C GLY A 528 -20.28 31.10 -54.87
N TYR A 529 -20.40 29.78 -55.01
CA TYR A 529 -19.26 28.90 -55.32
C TYR A 529 -18.72 29.20 -56.73
N ASP A 530 -17.40 29.31 -56.85
CA ASP A 530 -16.69 29.71 -58.06
C ASP A 530 -15.75 28.63 -58.62
N GLY A 531 -15.69 27.46 -57.98
CA GLY A 531 -14.85 26.34 -58.42
C GLY A 531 -15.46 25.42 -59.46
N ASP A 532 -14.67 24.48 -59.95
CA ASP A 532 -15.11 23.53 -60.98
C ASP A 532 -15.84 22.29 -60.42
N GLY A 533 -15.81 22.08 -59.10
CA GLY A 533 -16.44 20.96 -58.42
C GLY A 533 -15.71 19.63 -58.58
N ILE A 534 -14.45 19.65 -59.02
CA ILE A 534 -13.63 18.46 -59.33
C ILE A 534 -12.51 18.33 -58.29
N TRP A 535 -12.50 17.21 -57.59
CA TRP A 535 -11.47 16.93 -56.60
C TRP A 535 -10.06 16.87 -57.21
N SER A 536 -9.14 17.59 -56.57
CA SER A 536 -7.70 17.53 -56.88
C SER A 536 -7.31 18.12 -58.24
N ASN A 537 -8.14 19.02 -58.76
CA ASN A 537 -7.98 19.64 -60.09
C ASN A 537 -7.58 21.13 -60.04
N ASP A 538 -7.49 21.72 -58.83
CA ASP A 538 -7.08 23.10 -58.59
C ASP A 538 -5.55 23.22 -58.45
N PHE A 539 -4.92 24.13 -59.20
CA PHE A 539 -3.47 24.36 -59.23
C PHE A 539 -3.13 25.83 -59.03
N PHE A 540 -2.12 26.08 -58.20
CA PHE A 540 -1.70 27.42 -57.77
C PHE A 540 -0.31 27.81 -58.28
N GLY A 541 0.42 26.87 -58.90
CA GLY A 541 1.68 27.13 -59.59
C GLY A 541 2.93 27.04 -58.70
N GLY A 542 2.81 26.55 -57.47
CA GLY A 542 3.99 26.30 -56.65
C GLY A 542 4.88 25.21 -57.25
N ASP A 543 6.20 25.42 -57.23
CA ASP A 543 7.15 24.61 -58.00
C ASP A 543 8.52 24.46 -57.33
N ILE A 544 9.40 23.66 -57.94
CA ILE A 544 10.76 23.40 -57.40
C ILE A 544 11.61 24.66 -57.40
N ALA A 545 11.54 25.48 -58.45
CA ALA A 545 12.26 26.74 -58.54
C ALA A 545 11.88 27.67 -57.36
N GLY A 546 10.61 27.69 -56.98
CA GLY A 546 10.11 28.47 -55.88
C GLY A 546 10.60 27.95 -54.52
N ILE A 547 10.66 26.64 -54.35
CA ILE A 547 11.26 26.03 -53.15
C ILE A 547 12.74 26.40 -53.06
N GLU A 548 13.50 26.34 -54.16
CA GLU A 548 14.90 26.73 -54.21
C GLU A 548 15.11 28.19 -53.79
N GLN A 549 14.28 29.11 -54.28
CA GLN A 549 14.30 30.55 -53.91
C GLN A 549 14.01 30.79 -52.42
N LYS A 550 13.38 29.85 -51.73
CA LYS A 550 13.02 29.94 -50.30
C LYS A 550 13.92 29.12 -49.39
N LEU A 551 15.01 28.53 -49.89
CA LEU A 551 15.95 27.79 -49.06
C LEU A 551 16.53 28.65 -47.92
N ASP A 552 16.83 29.93 -48.18
CA ASP A 552 17.34 30.84 -47.15
C ASP A 552 16.28 31.11 -46.05
N TYR A 553 14.99 31.19 -46.44
CA TYR A 553 13.89 31.27 -45.49
C TYR A 553 13.80 30.00 -44.63
N LEU A 554 13.86 28.82 -45.24
CA LEU A 554 13.81 27.54 -44.53
C LEU A 554 15.00 27.41 -43.56
N GLN A 555 16.22 27.76 -43.98
CA GLN A 555 17.39 27.77 -43.10
C GLN A 555 17.23 28.74 -41.93
N SER A 556 16.62 29.92 -42.15
CA SER A 556 16.37 30.89 -41.08
C SER A 556 15.46 30.37 -39.97
N LEU A 557 14.59 29.38 -40.28
CA LEU A 557 13.75 28.69 -39.30
C LEU A 557 14.48 27.56 -38.56
N GLY A 558 15.73 27.25 -38.92
CA GLY A 558 16.49 26.11 -38.40
C GLY A 558 16.17 24.77 -39.09
N VAL A 559 15.45 24.79 -40.22
CA VAL A 559 15.18 23.59 -41.01
C VAL A 559 16.47 23.08 -41.63
N ASN A 560 16.73 21.79 -41.50
CA ASN A 560 17.88 21.13 -42.14
C ASN A 560 17.46 19.97 -43.05
N THR A 561 16.16 19.63 -43.11
CA THR A 561 15.66 18.55 -43.94
C THR A 561 14.33 18.97 -44.57
N ILE A 562 14.20 18.79 -45.88
CA ILE A 562 12.97 19.04 -46.63
C ILE A 562 12.32 17.69 -46.95
N TYR A 563 11.03 17.57 -46.68
CA TYR A 563 10.21 16.46 -47.16
C TYR A 563 9.22 16.97 -48.20
N LEU A 564 9.31 16.49 -49.44
CA LEU A 564 8.36 16.85 -50.50
C LEU A 564 7.25 15.81 -50.61
N ASN A 565 6.00 16.27 -50.61
CA ASN A 565 4.90 15.51 -51.21
C ASN A 565 5.23 15.15 -52.68
N PRO A 566 4.52 14.19 -53.30
CA PRO A 566 4.95 13.61 -54.57
C PRO A 566 5.15 14.67 -55.66
N ILE A 567 6.26 14.53 -56.40
CA ILE A 567 6.64 15.44 -57.51
C ILE A 567 6.68 14.72 -58.85
N ALA A 568 6.42 13.42 -58.87
CA ALA A 568 6.40 12.62 -60.09
C ALA A 568 5.25 13.04 -61.01
N HIS A 569 5.41 12.81 -62.31
CA HIS A 569 4.44 13.19 -63.32
C HIS A 569 3.09 12.50 -63.09
N ALA A 570 2.08 13.32 -62.80
CA ALA A 570 0.79 12.84 -62.36
C ALA A 570 -0.34 13.81 -62.75
N PRO A 571 -1.58 13.33 -62.93
CA PRO A 571 -2.70 14.14 -63.36
C PRO A 571 -3.20 15.13 -62.28
N SER A 572 -3.25 14.76 -61.00
CA SER A 572 -3.81 15.62 -59.94
C SER A 572 -2.87 16.74 -59.45
N ASN A 573 -3.37 17.62 -58.59
CA ASN A 573 -2.54 18.58 -57.86
C ASN A 573 -1.62 17.92 -56.81
N HIS A 574 -2.09 16.87 -56.12
CA HIS A 574 -1.37 16.15 -55.06
C HIS A 574 -0.37 15.09 -55.56
N LYS A 575 -0.46 14.69 -56.83
CA LYS A 575 0.45 13.78 -57.56
C LYS A 575 0.60 12.34 -57.03
N TYR A 576 -0.10 11.94 -55.97
CA TYR A 576 -0.20 10.51 -55.57
C TYR A 576 -0.74 9.56 -56.66
N ASP A 577 -1.34 10.07 -57.73
CA ASP A 577 -1.80 9.31 -58.90
C ASP A 577 -0.77 9.30 -60.05
N ALA A 578 0.52 9.27 -59.70
CA ALA A 578 1.63 9.25 -60.65
C ALA A 578 1.51 8.10 -61.67
N HIS A 579 1.73 8.45 -62.94
CA HIS A 579 1.76 7.48 -64.04
C HIS A 579 3.16 7.32 -64.63
N ASP A 580 4.07 8.28 -64.38
CA ASP A 580 5.48 8.14 -64.68
C ASP A 580 6.35 8.56 -63.49
N TYR A 581 6.89 7.57 -62.78
CA TYR A 581 7.76 7.76 -61.61
C TYR A 581 9.18 8.22 -61.96
N LYS A 582 9.56 8.23 -63.24
CA LYS A 582 10.91 8.61 -63.70
C LYS A 582 10.99 10.06 -64.17
N ALA A 583 9.86 10.73 -64.29
CA ALA A 583 9.76 12.12 -64.72
C ALA A 583 9.20 12.99 -63.58
N ILE A 584 9.82 14.15 -63.37
CA ILE A 584 9.21 15.22 -62.58
C ILE A 584 7.97 15.74 -63.34
N ASP A 585 6.91 16.09 -62.61
CA ASP A 585 5.73 16.71 -63.21
C ASP A 585 6.13 18.05 -63.85
N PRO A 586 5.76 18.30 -65.12
CA PRO A 586 6.19 19.49 -65.82
C PRO A 586 5.68 20.78 -65.17
N MET A 587 4.60 20.76 -64.38
CA MET A 587 4.15 21.93 -63.61
C MET A 587 5.04 22.24 -62.40
N PHE A 588 5.89 21.30 -61.96
CA PHE A 588 6.84 21.52 -60.87
C PHE A 588 8.26 21.82 -61.35
N GLY A 589 8.57 21.56 -62.62
CA GLY A 589 9.81 21.98 -63.26
C GLY A 589 10.39 20.93 -64.20
N THR A 590 11.64 21.16 -64.62
CA THR A 590 12.41 20.24 -65.46
C THR A 590 13.39 19.39 -64.63
N PRO A 591 13.94 18.31 -65.21
CA PRO A 591 15.02 17.56 -64.55
C PRO A 591 16.22 18.43 -64.15
N GLU A 592 16.56 19.44 -64.94
CA GLU A 592 17.66 20.37 -64.67
C GLU A 592 17.34 21.32 -63.50
N GLU A 593 16.11 21.83 -63.41
CA GLU A 593 15.65 22.62 -62.26
C GLU A 593 15.66 21.77 -60.98
N PHE A 594 15.26 20.50 -61.06
CA PHE A 594 15.34 19.59 -59.94
C PHE A 594 16.77 19.28 -59.52
N GLU A 595 17.69 19.08 -60.47
CA GLU A 595 19.11 18.89 -60.17
C GLU A 595 19.72 20.14 -59.50
N SER A 596 19.41 21.34 -60.01
CA SER A 596 19.81 22.62 -59.39
C SER A 596 19.34 22.69 -57.93
N PHE A 597 18.06 22.40 -57.69
CA PHE A 597 17.48 22.41 -56.35
C PHE A 597 18.18 21.41 -55.41
N VAL A 598 18.43 20.18 -55.86
CA VAL A 598 19.14 19.16 -55.08
C VAL A 598 20.56 19.63 -54.73
N GLN A 599 21.28 20.24 -55.68
CA GLN A 599 22.61 20.80 -55.45
C GLN A 599 22.55 21.99 -54.46
N ALA A 600 21.54 22.86 -54.58
CA ALA A 600 21.33 24.00 -53.69
C ALA A 600 21.03 23.56 -52.25
N VAL A 601 20.21 22.52 -52.06
CA VAL A 601 19.95 21.87 -50.77
C VAL A 601 21.23 21.26 -50.20
N ALA A 602 21.97 20.48 -50.99
CA ALA A 602 23.19 19.83 -50.55
C ALA A 602 24.30 20.84 -50.15
N SER A 603 24.47 21.92 -50.93
CA SER A 603 25.46 22.97 -50.66
C SER A 603 25.24 23.69 -49.32
N ARG A 604 23.99 23.64 -48.82
CA ARG A 604 23.55 24.21 -47.55
C ARG A 604 23.67 23.23 -46.37
N GLY A 605 24.18 22.02 -46.60
CA GLY A 605 24.21 20.96 -45.60
C GLY A 605 22.82 20.46 -45.20
N MET A 606 21.82 20.67 -46.07
CA MET A 606 20.45 20.22 -45.87
C MET A 606 20.22 18.86 -46.55
N HIS A 607 19.16 18.17 -46.13
CA HIS A 607 18.74 16.88 -46.67
C HIS A 607 17.39 16.97 -47.39
N LEU A 608 17.18 16.09 -48.36
CA LEU A 608 15.93 15.98 -49.11
C LEU A 608 15.36 14.57 -48.97
N ILE A 609 14.08 14.48 -48.59
CA ILE A 609 13.28 13.26 -48.57
C ILE A 609 12.17 13.43 -49.60
N LEU A 610 12.02 12.45 -50.49
CA LEU A 610 10.96 12.41 -51.49
C LEU A 610 9.89 11.41 -51.08
N ASP A 611 8.63 11.78 -51.25
CA ASP A 611 7.50 10.86 -51.10
C ASP A 611 7.50 9.83 -52.24
N GLY A 612 7.72 8.56 -51.89
CA GLY A 612 7.61 7.44 -52.80
C GLY A 612 6.24 6.80 -52.70
N VAL A 613 5.53 6.69 -53.83
CA VAL A 613 4.16 6.14 -53.90
C VAL A 613 4.15 4.79 -54.64
N PRO A 614 4.75 3.71 -54.09
CA PRO A 614 4.76 2.40 -54.73
C PRO A 614 3.42 1.69 -54.51
N VAL A 615 2.36 2.12 -55.21
CA VAL A 615 1.12 1.32 -55.24
C VAL A 615 1.29 0.23 -56.30
N VAL A 616 1.50 -1.00 -55.84
CA VAL A 616 1.32 -2.20 -56.67
C VAL A 616 -0.18 -2.28 -56.97
N LEU A 617 -0.58 -1.99 -58.21
CA LEU A 617 -1.87 -2.43 -58.72
C LEU A 617 -1.86 -3.95 -58.71
N VAL A 618 -2.42 -4.55 -57.66
CA VAL A 618 -2.86 -5.94 -57.74
C VAL A 618 -4.04 -5.92 -58.70
N GLU A 619 -3.83 -6.39 -59.94
CA GLU A 619 -4.92 -6.71 -60.86
C GLU A 619 -5.93 -7.58 -60.08
N ARG A 620 -7.14 -7.07 -59.92
CA ARG A 620 -8.27 -7.83 -59.37
C ARG A 620 -8.90 -8.68 -60.45
#